data_AF-A0A495E723-F1
#
_entry.id   AF-A0A495E723-F1
#
_cell.length_a   1.000
_cell.length_b   1.000
_cell.length_c   1.000
_cell.angle_alpha   90.00
_cell.angle_beta   90.00
_cell.angle_gamma   90.00
#
_symmetry.space_group_name_H-M   'P 1'
#
loop_
_entity.id
_entity.type
_entity.pdbx_description
1 polymer ?
#
loop_
_entity_poly.entity_id
_entity_poly.type
_entity_poly.pdbx_seq_one_letter_code
_entity_poly.pdbx_strand_id
1 'polypeptide(L)'
;MLNVFSEGDIWMDTTAILPLIGESLVDDPEERHFTILMRAAVDAGLLLFVTDGVVEEVERHLNLAVAYGHNRTSAWTGRVPFLYSAFVLSGRPENEFLDWQRNICGREQPLQDVSDYLADEFSIETKSLLEYSDAASLELRGAVQELWNETHERRRQRGDYGAEQGTRSRLVAHDVENSVGVIEYRRAVGPSPMGYLAWWLTFDGTAMKMKDHLRERLGPQAPASPVLSPDFLTQLLRLGPLRTAIEQDLRVQLPLLTDMSVNHYAPHALLDLARETREKSSSQNERVVRREVRDAVNRARQQMGPAAVGGVRAMEDRISASIKRQSPG
;
A
#
# COMPACT_ATOMS: atom_id res chain seq x y z
N MET A 1 12.28 -7.13 -32.78
CA MET A 1 12.42 -7.18 -31.32
C MET A 1 11.21 -6.41 -30.77
N LEU A 2 10.28 -7.09 -30.10
CA LEU A 2 8.97 -6.53 -29.72
C LEU A 2 9.09 -5.83 -28.35
N ASN A 3 9.30 -4.50 -28.34
CA ASN A 3 9.26 -3.59 -27.18
C ASN A 3 7.84 -3.41 -26.59
N VAL A 4 7.00 -4.44 -26.66
CA VAL A 4 5.53 -4.26 -26.62
C VAL A 4 4.98 -4.06 -25.20
N PHE A 5 5.82 -4.15 -24.18
CA PHE A 5 5.47 -3.89 -22.77
C PHE A 5 6.61 -3.25 -21.98
N SER A 6 7.67 -2.79 -22.65
CA SER A 6 8.91 -2.32 -22.03
C SER A 6 8.85 -0.91 -21.47
N GLU A 7 7.68 -0.27 -21.51
CA GLU A 7 7.48 1.14 -21.15
C GLU A 7 6.07 1.29 -20.59
N GLY A 8 5.96 1.55 -19.29
CA GLY A 8 4.69 1.83 -18.64
C GLY A 8 4.86 2.44 -17.26
N ASP A 9 4.01 3.42 -16.93
CA ASP A 9 4.09 4.19 -15.70
C ASP A 9 3.04 3.67 -14.70
N ILE A 10 3.44 3.35 -13.48
CA ILE A 10 2.53 2.89 -12.42
C ILE A 10 2.63 3.86 -11.25
N TRP A 11 1.55 4.59 -10.99
CA TRP A 11 1.40 5.34 -9.73
C TRP A 11 0.86 4.42 -8.65
N MET A 12 1.53 4.41 -7.50
CA MET A 12 1.22 3.56 -6.37
C MET A 12 0.54 4.37 -5.27
N ASP A 13 -0.55 3.84 -4.76
CA ASP A 13 -1.26 4.39 -3.61
C ASP A 13 -0.56 4.01 -2.29
N THR A 14 -0.83 4.74 -1.21
CA THR A 14 -0.34 4.43 0.14
C THR A 14 -0.74 3.02 0.56
N THR A 15 -1.93 2.56 0.13
CA THR A 15 -2.37 1.20 0.37
C THR A 15 -1.44 0.15 -0.22
N ALA A 16 -0.73 0.48 -1.30
CA ALA A 16 0.28 -0.38 -1.93
C ALA A 16 1.69 -0.19 -1.33
N ILE A 17 2.06 1.04 -0.97
CA ILE A 17 3.38 1.32 -0.40
C ILE A 17 3.55 0.69 0.99
N LEU A 18 2.55 0.77 1.86
CA LEU A 18 2.70 0.27 3.24
C LEU A 18 3.02 -1.24 3.30
N PRO A 19 2.33 -2.13 2.57
CA PRO A 19 2.72 -3.54 2.51
C PRO A 19 4.14 -3.78 1.98
N LEU A 20 4.59 -2.98 1.01
CA LEU A 20 5.95 -3.07 0.46
C LEU A 20 7.00 -2.74 1.52
N ILE A 21 6.79 -1.66 2.29
CA ILE A 21 7.61 -1.34 3.46
C ILE A 21 7.53 -2.47 4.51
N GLY A 22 6.34 -3.04 4.72
CA GLY A 22 6.12 -4.16 5.63
C GLY A 22 6.96 -5.40 5.27
N GLU A 23 7.14 -5.70 3.99
CA GLU A 23 7.96 -6.84 3.54
C GLU A 23 9.46 -6.67 3.83
N SER A 24 9.94 -5.45 4.11
CA SER A 24 11.32 -5.22 4.62
C SER A 24 11.60 -5.95 5.95
N LEU A 25 10.54 -6.26 6.71
CA LEU A 25 10.61 -6.95 8.00
C LEU A 25 10.69 -8.47 7.88
N VAL A 26 10.41 -9.02 6.71
CA VAL A 26 10.46 -10.46 6.42
C VAL A 26 11.91 -10.86 6.19
N ASP A 27 12.42 -11.80 6.98
CA ASP A 27 13.84 -12.19 6.92
C ASP A 27 14.18 -12.99 5.66
N ASP A 28 13.25 -13.82 5.17
CA ASP A 28 13.44 -14.62 3.97
C ASP A 28 13.05 -13.80 2.72
N PRO A 29 14.00 -13.45 1.84
CA PRO A 29 13.68 -12.70 0.63
C PRO A 29 12.70 -13.44 -0.29
N GLU A 30 12.64 -14.78 -0.25
CA GLU A 30 11.72 -15.56 -1.09
C GLU A 30 10.26 -15.41 -0.64
N GLU A 31 10.03 -15.04 0.63
CA GLU A 31 8.69 -14.79 1.19
C GLU A 31 8.21 -13.33 0.94
N ARG A 32 9.03 -12.47 0.34
CA ARG A 32 8.71 -11.06 -0.01
C ARG A 32 8.02 -10.96 -1.36
N HIS A 33 6.85 -11.59 -1.48
CA HIS A 33 6.17 -11.77 -2.76
C HIS A 33 5.84 -10.45 -3.47
N PHE A 34 5.46 -9.40 -2.73
CA PHE A 34 5.12 -8.12 -3.33
C PHE A 34 6.37 -7.33 -3.77
N THR A 35 7.44 -7.35 -2.99
CA THR A 35 8.75 -6.81 -3.38
C THR A 35 9.27 -7.51 -4.63
N ILE A 36 9.16 -8.84 -4.70
CA ILE A 36 9.53 -9.61 -5.91
C ILE A 36 8.70 -9.16 -7.11
N LEU A 37 7.40 -8.93 -6.92
CA LEU A 37 6.52 -8.46 -7.99
C LEU A 37 6.91 -7.06 -8.48
N MET A 38 7.17 -6.12 -7.57
CA MET A 38 7.59 -4.76 -7.94
C MET A 38 8.96 -4.76 -8.62
N ARG A 39 9.91 -5.55 -8.13
CA ARG A 39 11.21 -5.71 -8.77
C ARG A 39 11.08 -6.26 -10.18
N ALA A 40 10.25 -7.30 -10.37
CA ALA A 40 10.00 -7.86 -11.69
C ALA A 40 9.31 -6.86 -12.63
N ALA A 41 8.50 -5.94 -12.10
CA ALA A 41 7.93 -4.85 -12.88
C ALA A 41 9.01 -3.87 -13.36
N VAL A 42 9.94 -3.48 -12.48
CA VAL A 42 11.07 -2.60 -12.82
C VAL A 42 12.03 -3.27 -13.80
N ASP A 43 12.39 -4.53 -13.56
CA ASP A 43 13.25 -5.33 -14.45
C ASP A 43 12.63 -5.50 -15.85
N ALA A 44 11.31 -5.45 -15.93
CA ALA A 44 10.55 -5.47 -17.17
C ALA A 44 10.46 -4.10 -17.88
N GLY A 45 10.99 -3.03 -17.30
CA GLY A 45 10.97 -1.68 -17.87
C GLY A 45 9.76 -0.83 -17.44
N LEU A 46 8.99 -1.26 -16.44
CA LEU A 46 7.95 -0.42 -15.86
C LEU A 46 8.58 0.60 -14.90
N LEU A 47 8.07 1.83 -14.93
CA LEU A 47 8.46 2.90 -14.03
C LEU A 47 7.43 3.02 -12.91
N LEU A 48 7.90 3.05 -11.67
CA LEU A 48 7.06 3.13 -10.48
C LEU A 48 7.12 4.54 -9.91
N PHE A 49 5.95 5.08 -9.56
CA PHE A 49 5.80 6.44 -9.07
C PHE A 49 4.90 6.51 -7.84
N VAL A 50 5.09 7.54 -7.02
CA VAL A 50 4.15 8.00 -5.99
C VAL A 50 3.91 9.50 -6.15
N THR A 51 2.76 10.00 -5.71
CA THR A 51 2.52 11.45 -5.60
C THR A 51 3.02 11.96 -4.25
N ASP A 52 3.23 13.28 -4.13
CA ASP A 52 3.58 13.93 -2.86
C ASP A 52 2.58 13.60 -1.74
N GLY A 53 1.30 13.47 -2.09
CA GLY A 53 0.25 13.09 -1.15
C GLY A 53 0.42 11.68 -0.56
N VAL A 54 0.92 10.73 -1.36
CA VAL A 54 1.24 9.38 -0.89
C VAL A 54 2.45 9.39 0.04
N VAL A 55 3.49 10.18 -0.29
CA VAL A 55 4.66 10.38 0.57
C VAL A 55 4.23 10.94 1.93
N GLU A 56 3.38 11.96 1.94
CA GLU A 56 2.82 12.56 3.16
C GLU A 56 2.02 11.55 4.00
N GLU A 57 1.25 10.67 3.36
CA GLU A 57 0.49 9.63 4.06
C GLU A 57 1.37 8.53 4.65
N VAL A 58 2.45 8.16 3.98
CA VAL A 58 3.44 7.19 4.50
C VAL A 58 4.18 7.78 5.71
N GLU A 59 4.65 9.02 5.60
CA GLU A 59 5.31 9.75 6.71
C GLU A 59 4.43 9.79 7.95
N ARG A 60 3.17 10.17 7.77
CA ARG A 60 2.19 10.22 8.86
C ARG A 60 1.93 8.86 9.47
N HIS A 61 1.95 7.81 8.66
CA HIS A 61 1.78 6.45 9.15
C HIS A 61 2.94 6.01 10.04
N LEU A 62 4.17 6.35 9.65
CA LEU A 62 5.36 6.08 10.45
C LEU A 62 5.29 6.83 11.79
N ASN A 63 4.93 8.11 11.77
CA ASN A 63 4.76 8.90 13.00
C ASN A 63 3.68 8.33 13.92
N LEU A 64 2.53 7.92 13.36
CA LEU A 64 1.46 7.30 14.14
C LEU A 64 1.93 5.98 14.77
N ALA A 65 2.67 5.17 14.02
CA ALA A 65 3.25 3.92 14.51
C ALA A 65 4.23 4.16 15.66
N VAL A 66 5.04 5.21 15.59
CA VAL A 66 5.93 5.64 16.68
C VAL A 66 5.11 6.08 17.90
N ALA A 67 4.10 6.92 17.71
CA ALA A 67 3.24 7.40 18.80
C ALA A 67 2.49 6.24 19.49
N TYR A 68 2.04 5.24 18.72
CA TYR A 68 1.45 4.02 19.25
C TYR A 68 2.44 3.24 20.11
N GLY A 69 3.66 3.02 19.62
CA GLY A 69 4.70 2.30 20.37
C GLY A 69 5.10 2.95 21.68
N HIS A 70 5.03 4.29 21.78
CA HIS A 70 5.33 5.03 23.00
C HIS A 70 4.18 5.02 24.02
N ASN A 71 2.92 5.04 23.55
CA ASN A 71 1.73 5.13 24.40
C ASN A 71 1.26 3.77 24.94
N ARG A 72 2.14 3.08 25.68
CA ARG A 72 1.85 1.73 26.25
C ARG A 72 0.95 1.75 27.49
N THR A 73 0.77 2.92 28.13
CA THR A 73 0.09 3.07 29.43
C THR A 73 -1.30 3.71 29.35
N SER A 74 -1.65 4.32 28.22
CA SER A 74 -2.99 4.86 27.98
C SER A 74 -3.81 3.89 27.14
N ALA A 75 -5.14 3.87 27.35
CA ALA A 75 -6.03 3.10 26.50
C ALA A 75 -6.01 3.72 25.10
N TRP A 76 -5.19 3.17 24.19
CA TRP A 76 -5.19 3.59 22.79
C TRP A 76 -6.59 3.40 22.22
N THR A 77 -7.25 4.50 21.90
CA THR A 77 -8.61 4.47 21.39
C THR A 77 -8.59 4.19 19.90
N GLY A 78 -8.52 2.90 19.55
CA GLY A 78 -8.87 2.32 18.24
C GLY A 78 -7.75 1.55 17.55
N ARG A 79 -7.63 1.65 16.22
CA ARG A 79 -6.82 0.68 15.44
C ARG A 79 -5.31 0.87 15.63
N VAL A 80 -4.59 -0.25 15.66
CA VAL A 80 -3.12 -0.32 15.72
C VAL A 80 -2.53 0.04 14.36
N PRO A 81 -1.49 0.88 14.27
CA PRO A 81 -0.85 1.16 12.99
C PRO A 81 -0.33 -0.10 12.31
N PHE A 82 -0.47 -0.16 10.98
CA PHE A 82 -0.11 -1.34 10.19
C PHE A 82 1.37 -1.69 10.33
N LEU A 83 2.27 -0.73 10.11
CA LEU A 83 3.72 -0.97 10.18
C LEU A 83 4.20 -1.36 11.58
N TYR A 84 3.59 -0.81 12.63
CA TYR A 84 3.85 -1.25 14.01
C TYR A 84 3.45 -2.71 14.20
N SER A 85 2.27 -3.09 13.72
CA SER A 85 1.78 -4.46 13.81
C SER A 85 2.69 -5.42 13.05
N ALA A 86 3.06 -5.09 11.82
CA ALA A 86 3.99 -5.87 11.02
C ALA A 86 5.33 -6.06 11.75
N PHE A 87 5.85 -5.00 12.37
CA PHE A 87 7.10 -5.04 13.14
C PHE A 87 7.02 -6.02 14.31
N VAL A 88 6.00 -5.92 15.17
CA VAL A 88 5.84 -6.81 16.33
C VAL A 88 5.66 -8.26 15.89
N LEU A 89 4.86 -8.50 14.84
CA LEU A 89 4.60 -9.86 14.34
C LEU A 89 5.80 -10.48 13.63
N SER A 90 6.76 -9.68 13.16
CA SER A 90 8.06 -10.17 12.67
C SER A 90 8.95 -10.75 13.78
N GLY A 91 8.48 -10.68 15.02
CA GLY A 91 9.17 -11.19 16.20
C GLY A 91 10.27 -10.29 16.72
N ARG A 92 10.52 -9.13 16.10
CA ARG A 92 11.52 -8.15 16.55
C ARG A 92 11.14 -7.53 17.89
N PRO A 93 12.11 -7.11 18.72
CA PRO A 93 11.81 -6.48 19.99
C PRO A 93 11.28 -5.06 19.78
N GLU A 94 10.17 -4.72 20.46
CA GLU A 94 9.48 -3.43 20.30
C GLU A 94 10.35 -2.19 20.57
N ASN A 95 11.41 -2.30 21.37
CA ASN A 95 12.33 -1.19 21.60
C ASN A 95 13.20 -0.84 20.38
N GLU A 96 13.33 -1.75 19.40
CA GLU A 96 14.02 -1.51 18.13
C GLU A 96 13.10 -0.85 17.08
N PHE A 97 11.81 -0.67 17.35
CA PHE A 97 10.87 -0.11 16.38
C PHE A 97 11.29 1.29 15.89
N LEU A 98 11.74 2.14 16.82
CA LEU A 98 12.20 3.49 16.50
C LEU A 98 13.50 3.47 15.68
N ASP A 99 14.37 2.49 15.91
CA ASP A 99 15.61 2.35 15.12
C ASP A 99 15.29 1.92 13.69
N TRP A 100 14.36 0.98 13.52
CA TRP A 100 13.89 0.57 12.21
C TRP A 100 13.17 1.70 11.47
N GLN A 101 12.28 2.44 12.12
CA GLN A 101 11.56 3.57 11.51
C GLN A 101 12.52 4.68 11.07
N ARG A 102 13.61 4.93 11.81
CA ARG A 102 14.63 5.93 11.46
C ARG A 102 15.42 5.62 10.20
N ASN A 103 15.45 4.36 9.76
CA ASN A 103 16.04 4.00 8.46
C ASN A 103 15.15 4.43 7.29
N ILE A 104 13.88 4.77 7.54
CA ILE A 104 12.88 5.13 6.54
C ILE A 104 12.60 6.63 6.56
N CYS A 105 12.51 7.23 7.75
CA CYS A 105 12.11 8.62 7.91
C CYS A 105 12.77 9.24 9.14
N GLY A 106 13.58 10.28 8.91
CA GLY A 106 14.21 11.08 9.95
C GLY A 106 13.30 12.18 10.49
N ARG A 107 13.88 13.12 11.24
CA ARG A 107 13.14 14.22 11.89
C ARG A 107 13.24 15.57 11.17
N GLU A 108 14.32 15.79 10.44
CA GLU A 108 14.62 17.11 9.85
C GLU A 108 13.94 17.28 8.49
N GLN A 109 13.94 16.23 7.65
CA GLN A 109 13.35 16.26 6.31
C GLN A 109 12.50 15.00 6.06
N PRO A 110 11.47 14.75 6.87
CA PRO A 110 10.77 13.46 6.87
C PRO A 110 10.14 13.07 5.53
N LEU A 111 9.60 14.05 4.78
CA LEU A 111 9.03 13.79 3.45
C LEU A 111 10.10 13.45 2.39
N GLN A 112 11.27 14.10 2.48
CA GLN A 112 12.40 13.81 1.61
C GLN A 112 12.97 12.43 1.95
N ASP A 113 13.17 12.13 3.23
CA ASP A 113 13.66 10.85 3.70
C ASP A 113 12.79 9.68 3.21
N VAL A 114 11.45 9.84 3.25
CA VAL A 114 10.52 8.84 2.70
C VAL A 114 10.66 8.70 1.19
N SER A 115 10.77 9.82 0.45
CA SER A 115 10.94 9.78 -1.00
C SER A 115 12.26 9.09 -1.39
N ASP A 116 13.36 9.44 -0.72
CA ASP A 116 14.68 8.86 -0.92
C ASP A 116 14.67 7.36 -0.61
N TYR A 117 14.07 6.96 0.51
CA TYR A 117 13.91 5.55 0.87
C TYR A 117 13.14 4.75 -0.19
N LEU A 118 12.04 5.30 -0.73
CA LEU A 118 11.26 4.63 -1.76
C LEU A 118 12.02 4.52 -3.09
N ALA A 119 12.79 5.54 -3.45
CA ALA A 119 13.64 5.51 -4.65
C ALA A 119 14.78 4.49 -4.50
N ASP A 120 15.51 4.53 -3.38
CA ASP A 120 16.67 3.69 -3.13
C ASP A 120 16.31 2.21 -2.94
N GLU A 121 15.28 1.90 -2.15
CA GLU A 121 14.94 0.51 -1.80
C GLU A 121 14.04 -0.16 -2.85
N PHE A 122 13.20 0.60 -3.54
CA PHE A 122 12.16 0.04 -4.40
C PHE A 122 12.12 0.60 -5.83
N SER A 123 13.00 1.55 -6.17
CA SER A 123 13.00 2.24 -7.48
C SER A 123 11.66 2.93 -7.77
N ILE A 124 11.07 3.52 -6.72
CA ILE A 124 9.81 4.26 -6.79
C ILE A 124 10.12 5.76 -6.67
N GLU A 125 9.85 6.50 -7.74
CA GLU A 125 10.15 7.94 -7.82
C GLU A 125 8.95 8.81 -7.43
N THR A 126 9.19 9.98 -6.84
CA THR A 126 8.11 10.94 -6.58
C THR A 126 7.81 11.75 -7.84
N LYS A 127 6.58 11.64 -8.35
CA LYS A 127 6.11 12.34 -9.56
C LYS A 127 4.65 12.77 -9.40
N SER A 128 4.44 14.07 -9.31
CA SER A 128 3.11 14.66 -9.18
C SER A 128 2.26 14.41 -10.43
N LEU A 129 0.96 14.24 -10.19
CA LEU A 129 -0.08 14.16 -11.22
C LEU A 129 -0.99 15.40 -11.20
N LEU A 130 -0.66 16.39 -10.37
CA LEU A 130 -1.50 17.55 -10.12
C LEU A 130 -1.82 18.30 -11.41
N GLU A 131 -0.83 18.50 -12.29
CA GLU A 131 -1.01 19.18 -13.59
C GLU A 131 -2.09 18.51 -14.46
N TYR A 132 -2.12 17.17 -14.49
CA TYR A 132 -3.10 16.40 -15.26
C TYR A 132 -4.46 16.44 -14.58
N SER A 133 -4.48 16.30 -13.25
CA SER A 133 -5.71 16.33 -12.46
C SER A 133 -6.40 17.69 -12.55
N ASP A 134 -5.65 18.80 -12.57
CA ASP A 134 -6.18 20.16 -12.65
C ASP A 134 -6.68 20.52 -14.06
N ALA A 135 -6.06 19.95 -15.09
CA ALA A 135 -6.49 20.08 -16.48
C ALA A 135 -7.79 19.31 -16.79
N ALA A 136 -8.19 18.37 -15.92
CA ALA A 136 -9.38 17.55 -16.10
C ALA A 136 -10.67 18.38 -16.08
N SER A 137 -11.68 17.89 -16.81
CA SER A 137 -13.01 18.51 -16.80
C SER A 137 -13.60 18.55 -15.38
N LEU A 138 -14.37 19.61 -15.11
CA LEU A 138 -15.04 19.78 -13.81
C LEU A 138 -16.01 18.60 -13.53
N GLU A 139 -16.64 18.07 -14.57
CA GLU A 139 -17.53 16.91 -14.49
C GLU A 139 -16.80 15.65 -14.02
N LEU A 140 -15.62 15.36 -14.59
CA LEU A 140 -14.81 14.20 -14.19
C LEU A 140 -14.30 14.35 -12.76
N ARG A 141 -13.73 15.51 -12.42
CA ARG A 141 -13.28 15.79 -11.05
C ARG A 141 -14.41 15.72 -10.04
N GLY A 142 -15.56 16.31 -10.36
CA GLY A 142 -16.75 16.27 -9.52
C GLY A 142 -17.23 14.84 -9.27
N ALA A 143 -17.36 14.03 -10.32
CA ALA A 143 -17.81 12.64 -10.19
C ALA A 143 -16.87 11.78 -9.32
N VAL A 144 -15.55 11.94 -9.48
CA VAL A 144 -14.55 11.24 -8.66
C VAL A 144 -14.56 11.75 -7.21
N GLN A 145 -14.65 13.07 -7.02
CA GLN A 145 -14.72 13.68 -5.70
C GLN A 145 -15.97 13.23 -4.93
N GLU A 146 -17.12 13.07 -5.58
CA GLU A 146 -18.33 12.49 -5.00
C GLU A 146 -18.11 11.05 -4.51
N LEU A 147 -17.50 10.19 -5.34
CA LEU A 147 -17.21 8.79 -4.98
C LEU A 147 -16.41 8.68 -3.68
N TRP A 148 -15.35 9.49 -3.59
CA TRP A 148 -14.48 9.51 -2.41
C TRP A 148 -15.22 10.13 -1.22
N ASN A 149 -15.90 11.27 -1.39
CA ASN A 149 -16.66 11.89 -0.31
C ASN A 149 -17.72 10.96 0.29
N GLU A 150 -18.52 10.28 -0.54
CA GLU A 150 -19.53 9.32 -0.09
C GLU A 150 -18.91 8.15 0.69
N THR A 151 -17.78 7.64 0.20
CA THR A 151 -17.02 6.59 0.86
C THR A 151 -16.52 7.05 2.24
N HIS A 152 -15.91 8.24 2.29
CA HIS A 152 -15.40 8.82 3.53
C HIS A 152 -16.54 9.11 4.53
N GLU A 153 -17.70 9.56 4.07
CA GLU A 153 -18.87 9.81 4.90
C GLU A 153 -19.47 8.51 5.48
N ARG A 154 -19.67 7.49 4.65
CA ARG A 154 -20.16 6.17 5.11
C ARG A 154 -19.21 5.52 6.10
N ARG A 155 -17.89 5.66 5.92
CA ARG A 155 -16.87 5.15 6.85
C ARG A 155 -16.94 5.88 8.21
N ARG A 156 -17.20 7.20 8.25
CA ARG A 156 -17.40 7.97 9.48
C ARG A 156 -18.62 7.51 10.29
N GLN A 157 -19.75 7.24 9.62
CA GLN A 157 -20.98 6.78 10.28
C GLN A 157 -20.81 5.43 11.01
N ARG A 158 -19.80 4.63 10.61
CA ARG A 158 -19.48 3.33 11.23
C ARG A 158 -18.54 3.41 12.43
N GLY A 159 -18.22 4.61 12.94
CA GLY A 159 -17.47 4.77 14.19
C GLY A 159 -15.95 4.82 14.03
N ASP A 160 -15.41 4.99 12.81
CA ASP A 160 -13.97 5.16 12.54
C ASP A 160 -13.47 6.59 12.87
N TYR A 161 -13.99 7.19 13.95
CA TYR A 161 -13.78 8.59 14.35
C TYR A 161 -12.28 8.97 14.43
N GLY A 162 -11.94 10.14 13.86
CA GLY A 162 -10.63 10.78 14.07
C GLY A 162 -10.23 11.93 13.12
N ALA A 163 -10.86 12.11 11.95
CA ALA A 163 -10.42 13.14 11.00
C ALA A 163 -11.30 14.40 11.03
N GLU A 164 -10.68 15.55 11.34
CA GLU A 164 -11.22 16.91 11.17
C GLU A 164 -11.64 17.15 9.70
N GLN A 165 -12.50 18.15 9.44
CA GLN A 165 -12.97 18.44 8.07
C GLN A 165 -11.82 18.76 7.10
N GLY A 166 -10.75 19.43 7.56
CA GLY A 166 -9.56 19.74 6.75
C GLY A 166 -8.79 18.49 6.31
N THR A 167 -8.63 17.53 7.20
CA THR A 167 -8.01 16.21 6.95
C THR A 167 -8.71 15.44 5.85
N ARG A 168 -10.06 15.47 5.85
CA ARG A 168 -10.86 14.80 4.83
C ARG A 168 -10.63 15.40 3.45
N SER A 169 -10.64 16.73 3.36
CA SER A 169 -10.45 17.42 2.08
C SER A 169 -9.08 17.12 1.49
N ARG A 170 -8.04 16.98 2.32
CA ARG A 170 -6.68 16.61 1.87
C ARG A 170 -6.62 15.18 1.35
N LEU A 171 -7.16 14.21 2.08
CA LEU A 171 -7.21 12.80 1.63
C LEU A 171 -7.99 12.64 0.32
N VAL A 172 -9.14 13.31 0.21
CA VAL A 172 -9.92 13.31 -1.03
C VAL A 172 -9.15 13.98 -2.17
N ALA A 173 -8.35 15.02 -1.90
CA ALA A 173 -7.51 15.64 -2.91
C ALA A 173 -6.43 14.68 -3.43
N HIS A 174 -5.78 13.90 -2.55
CA HIS A 174 -4.80 12.88 -2.97
C HIS A 174 -5.43 11.75 -3.79
N ASP A 175 -6.59 11.26 -3.34
CA ASP A 175 -7.37 10.25 -4.05
C ASP A 175 -7.78 10.76 -5.46
N VAL A 176 -8.18 12.03 -5.56
CA VAL A 176 -8.53 12.71 -6.82
C VAL A 176 -7.30 12.90 -7.70
N GLU A 177 -6.18 13.38 -7.17
CA GLU A 177 -4.93 13.55 -7.92
C GLU A 177 -4.50 12.22 -8.56
N ASN A 178 -4.42 11.15 -7.78
CA ASN A 178 -4.00 9.84 -8.29
C ASN A 178 -4.96 9.31 -9.37
N SER A 179 -6.27 9.32 -9.08
CA SER A 179 -7.24 8.70 -9.98
C SER A 179 -7.51 9.53 -11.24
N VAL A 180 -7.82 10.82 -11.10
CA VAL A 180 -8.07 11.73 -12.24
C VAL A 180 -6.78 11.98 -12.99
N GLY A 181 -5.67 12.16 -12.28
CA GLY A 181 -4.37 12.40 -12.88
C GLY A 181 -3.93 11.28 -13.81
N VAL A 182 -4.05 10.01 -13.40
CA VAL A 182 -3.74 8.88 -14.30
C VAL A 182 -4.69 8.84 -15.51
N ILE A 183 -5.98 9.14 -15.34
CA ILE A 183 -6.93 9.21 -16.46
C ILE A 183 -6.51 10.25 -17.50
N GLU A 184 -6.19 11.46 -17.06
CA GLU A 184 -5.78 12.55 -17.95
C GLU A 184 -4.36 12.36 -18.50
N TYR A 185 -3.45 11.78 -17.72
CA TYR A 185 -2.12 11.39 -18.19
C TYR A 185 -2.20 10.41 -19.38
N ARG A 186 -3.08 9.39 -19.29
CA ARG A 186 -3.36 8.48 -20.42
C ARG A 186 -3.87 9.21 -21.64
N ARG A 187 -4.72 10.22 -21.45
CA ARG A 187 -5.27 11.03 -22.56
C ARG A 187 -4.17 11.86 -23.22
N ALA A 188 -3.26 12.43 -22.44
CA ALA A 188 -2.15 13.23 -22.92
C ALA A 188 -1.10 12.41 -23.69
N VAL A 189 -0.73 11.24 -23.16
CA VAL A 189 0.25 10.32 -23.80
C VAL A 189 -0.32 9.66 -25.05
N GLY A 190 -1.65 9.49 -25.12
CA GLY A 190 -2.34 8.87 -26.23
C GLY A 190 -2.38 7.33 -26.13
N PRO A 191 -3.21 6.69 -26.97
CA PRO A 191 -3.40 5.24 -26.91
C PRO A 191 -2.18 4.50 -27.47
N SER A 192 -1.79 3.41 -26.80
CA SER A 192 -0.89 2.41 -27.38
C SER A 192 -1.70 1.35 -28.14
N PRO A 193 -1.14 0.72 -29.20
CA PRO A 193 -1.77 -0.41 -29.90
C PRO A 193 -2.24 -1.55 -28.98
N MET A 194 -1.66 -1.66 -27.77
CA MET A 194 -1.98 -2.71 -26.79
C MET A 194 -2.81 -2.23 -25.59
N GLY A 195 -3.18 -0.95 -25.53
CA GLY A 195 -3.99 -0.40 -24.44
C GLY A 195 -3.36 0.80 -23.74
N TYR A 196 -3.54 0.89 -22.42
CA TYR A 196 -3.02 2.00 -21.60
C TYR A 196 -1.60 1.73 -21.12
N LEU A 197 -0.76 2.77 -21.19
CA LEU A 197 0.63 2.75 -20.71
C LEU A 197 0.78 3.23 -19.27
N ALA A 198 -0.27 3.81 -18.68
CA ALA A 198 -0.21 4.32 -17.31
C ALA A 198 -1.29 3.70 -16.44
N TRP A 199 -1.00 3.42 -15.17
CA TRP A 199 -1.91 2.74 -14.25
C TRP A 199 -1.83 3.29 -12.83
N TRP A 200 -2.90 3.11 -12.07
CA TRP A 200 -2.95 3.41 -10.64
C TRP A 200 -3.06 2.11 -9.85
N LEU A 201 -1.98 1.70 -9.20
CA LEU A 201 -1.91 0.51 -8.36
C LEU A 201 -2.40 0.84 -6.95
N THR A 202 -3.57 0.33 -6.60
CA THR A 202 -4.19 0.53 -5.28
C THR A 202 -4.88 -0.74 -4.82
N PHE A 203 -4.93 -0.89 -3.51
CA PHE A 203 -5.70 -1.90 -2.82
C PHE A 203 -7.04 -1.34 -2.30
N ASP A 204 -7.38 -0.05 -2.44
CA ASP A 204 -8.66 0.45 -1.91
C ASP A 204 -9.85 -0.11 -2.72
N GLY A 205 -10.71 -0.89 -2.07
CA GLY A 205 -11.91 -1.46 -2.68
C GLY A 205 -12.92 -0.43 -3.20
N THR A 206 -12.84 0.84 -2.76
CA THR A 206 -13.59 1.94 -3.38
C THR A 206 -13.09 2.26 -4.78
N ALA A 207 -11.78 2.17 -5.03
CA ALA A 207 -11.22 2.37 -6.36
C ALA A 207 -11.80 1.38 -7.38
N MET A 208 -12.06 0.14 -6.95
CA MET A 208 -12.69 -0.88 -7.81
C MET A 208 -14.11 -0.53 -8.26
N LYS A 209 -14.82 0.35 -7.53
CA LYS A 209 -16.16 0.83 -7.89
C LYS A 209 -16.14 2.00 -8.88
N MET A 210 -14.96 2.58 -9.12
CA MET A 210 -14.81 3.79 -9.93
C MET A 210 -15.34 3.61 -11.34
N LYS A 211 -15.12 2.46 -11.96
CA LYS A 211 -15.60 2.17 -13.32
C LYS A 211 -17.12 2.34 -13.44
N ASP A 212 -17.86 1.72 -12.53
CA ASP A 212 -19.32 1.72 -12.56
C ASP A 212 -19.86 3.08 -12.15
N HIS A 213 -19.28 3.70 -11.11
CA HIS A 213 -19.63 5.06 -10.67
C HIS A 213 -19.46 6.10 -11.77
N LEU A 214 -18.32 6.08 -12.49
CA LEU A 214 -18.07 7.02 -13.59
C LEU A 214 -19.05 6.81 -14.74
N ARG A 215 -19.40 5.55 -15.06
CA ARG A 215 -20.41 5.24 -16.09
C ARG A 215 -21.81 5.73 -15.71
N GLU A 216 -22.18 5.62 -14.44
CA GLU A 216 -23.46 6.13 -13.94
C GLU A 216 -23.53 7.65 -14.01
N ARG A 217 -22.44 8.36 -13.66
CA ARG A 217 -22.41 9.83 -13.60
C ARG A 217 -22.15 10.51 -14.94
N LEU A 218 -21.27 9.95 -15.77
CA LEU A 218 -20.81 10.56 -17.03
C LEU A 218 -21.38 9.87 -18.28
N GLY A 219 -22.14 8.79 -18.10
CA GLY A 219 -22.76 8.04 -19.18
C GLY A 219 -21.76 7.25 -20.04
N PRO A 220 -22.12 6.93 -21.30
CA PRO A 220 -21.32 6.05 -22.17
C PRO A 220 -19.92 6.57 -22.51
N GLN A 221 -19.69 7.88 -22.36
CA GLN A 221 -18.41 8.54 -22.64
C GLN A 221 -17.47 8.58 -21.41
N ALA A 222 -17.87 7.94 -20.30
CA ALA A 222 -17.03 7.84 -19.12
C ALA A 222 -15.65 7.24 -19.45
N PRO A 223 -14.56 7.82 -18.93
CA PRO A 223 -13.22 7.27 -19.14
C PRO A 223 -13.10 5.88 -18.48
N ALA A 224 -12.18 5.07 -19.00
CA ALA A 224 -11.86 3.77 -18.39
C ALA A 224 -11.20 3.97 -17.03
N SER A 225 -11.44 3.02 -16.10
CA SER A 225 -10.83 3.05 -14.77
C SER A 225 -9.29 3.05 -14.85
N PRO A 226 -8.60 3.90 -14.05
CA PRO A 226 -7.14 3.90 -13.94
C PRO A 226 -6.60 2.72 -13.14
N VAL A 227 -7.47 2.04 -12.40
CA VAL A 227 -7.09 1.07 -11.36
C VAL A 227 -6.43 -0.17 -11.95
N LEU A 228 -5.31 -0.55 -11.34
CA LEU A 228 -4.56 -1.77 -11.54
C LEU A 228 -4.56 -2.56 -10.21
N SER A 229 -4.97 -3.82 -10.26
CA SER A 229 -4.75 -4.73 -9.13
C SER A 229 -3.40 -5.43 -9.27
N PRO A 230 -2.73 -5.80 -8.16
CA PRO A 230 -1.47 -6.54 -8.26
C PRO A 230 -1.64 -7.94 -8.86
N ASP A 231 -2.79 -8.59 -8.69
CA ASP A 231 -3.06 -9.86 -9.37
C ASP A 231 -3.08 -9.69 -10.90
N PHE A 232 -3.61 -8.57 -11.40
CA PHE A 232 -3.56 -8.27 -12.81
C PHE A 232 -2.13 -7.92 -13.26
N LEU A 233 -1.36 -7.19 -12.45
CA LEU A 233 0.06 -6.92 -12.73
C LEU A 233 0.87 -8.21 -12.83
N THR A 234 0.67 -9.15 -11.90
CA THR A 234 1.29 -10.48 -11.96
C THR A 234 0.96 -11.21 -13.26
N GLN A 235 -0.30 -11.17 -13.70
CA GLN A 235 -0.70 -11.76 -14.98
C GLN A 235 -0.07 -11.03 -16.18
N LEU A 236 0.01 -9.70 -16.13
CA LEU A 236 0.60 -8.86 -17.16
C LEU A 236 2.08 -9.22 -17.39
N LEU A 237 2.85 -9.32 -16.31
CA LEU A 237 4.27 -9.67 -16.35
C LEU A 237 4.51 -11.10 -16.85
N ARG A 238 3.55 -12.02 -16.62
CA ARG A 238 3.64 -13.42 -17.07
C ARG A 238 3.31 -13.64 -18.54
N LEU A 239 2.36 -12.87 -19.07
CA LEU A 239 1.83 -13.06 -20.43
C LEU A 239 2.55 -12.20 -21.47
N GLY A 240 3.25 -11.14 -21.05
CA GLY A 240 3.94 -10.22 -21.96
C GLY A 240 5.25 -10.77 -22.54
N PRO A 241 5.79 -10.13 -23.62
CA PRO A 241 7.16 -10.28 -24.09
C PRO A 241 8.21 -9.89 -23.03
N LEU A 242 7.78 -9.27 -21.92
CA LEU A 242 8.54 -9.08 -20.69
C LEU A 242 9.09 -10.39 -20.15
N ARG A 243 8.39 -11.50 -20.38
CA ARG A 243 8.88 -12.84 -20.05
C ARG A 243 10.23 -13.15 -20.69
N THR A 244 10.50 -12.68 -21.90
CA THR A 244 11.78 -12.95 -22.60
C THR A 244 12.93 -12.14 -22.01
N ALA A 245 12.67 -10.94 -21.47
CA ALA A 245 13.66 -10.15 -20.72
C ALA A 245 13.90 -10.74 -19.32
N ILE A 246 12.82 -11.11 -18.63
CA ILE A 246 12.89 -11.75 -17.30
C ILE A 246 13.61 -13.11 -17.37
N GLU A 247 13.32 -13.96 -18.36
CA GLU A 247 13.92 -15.30 -18.50
C GLU A 247 15.41 -15.28 -18.85
N GLN A 248 15.97 -14.18 -19.39
CA GLN A 248 17.37 -14.13 -19.80
C GLN A 248 18.34 -13.81 -18.63
N ASP A 249 17.90 -13.07 -17.60
CA ASP A 249 18.76 -12.70 -16.47
C ASP A 249 18.30 -13.23 -15.10
N LEU A 250 17.03 -13.64 -14.95
CA LEU A 250 16.45 -13.90 -13.64
C LEU A 250 15.44 -15.06 -13.69
N ARG A 251 15.77 -16.17 -13.02
CA ARG A 251 14.79 -17.23 -12.68
C ARG A 251 13.80 -16.71 -11.62
N VAL A 252 13.11 -15.61 -11.87
CA VAL A 252 12.12 -15.05 -10.95
C VAL A 252 10.88 -15.93 -11.00
N GLN A 253 10.65 -16.67 -9.92
CA GLN A 253 9.37 -17.32 -9.68
C GLN A 253 8.37 -16.24 -9.28
N LEU A 254 7.70 -15.65 -10.28
CA LEU A 254 6.58 -14.74 -10.01
C LEU A 254 5.51 -15.49 -9.21
N PRO A 255 4.97 -14.92 -8.12
CA PRO A 255 3.93 -15.58 -7.33
C PRO A 255 2.69 -15.85 -8.18
N LEU A 256 2.02 -17.00 -8.02
CA LEU A 256 0.77 -17.34 -8.73
C LEU A 256 -0.41 -16.49 -8.26
N LEU A 257 -0.40 -16.18 -6.97
CA LEU A 257 -1.27 -15.23 -6.30
C LEU A 257 -0.37 -14.43 -5.38
N THR A 258 -0.54 -13.12 -5.36
CA THR A 258 0.17 -12.30 -4.38
C THR A 258 -0.52 -12.54 -3.05
N ASP A 259 -0.08 -13.56 -2.31
CA ASP A 259 -0.65 -13.84 -1.01
C ASP A 259 -0.13 -12.81 0.00
N MET A 260 -0.83 -11.69 0.06
CA MET A 260 -0.58 -10.61 1.02
C MET A 260 -1.02 -11.01 2.44
N SER A 261 -1.41 -12.26 2.68
CA SER A 261 -1.85 -12.73 3.99
C SER A 261 -0.78 -12.70 5.07
N VAL A 262 0.49 -12.57 4.71
CA VAL A 262 1.58 -12.34 5.65
C VAL A 262 1.42 -10.95 6.31
N ASN A 263 0.88 -9.98 5.57
CA ASN A 263 0.72 -8.58 5.92
C ASN A 263 -0.68 -8.24 6.47
N HIS A 264 -1.34 -9.17 7.17
CA HIS A 264 -2.61 -8.85 7.84
C HIS A 264 -2.41 -7.97 9.07
N TYR A 265 -3.30 -6.97 9.22
CA TYR A 265 -3.53 -6.27 10.48
C TYR A 265 -3.76 -7.28 11.62
N ALA A 266 -2.96 -7.20 12.68
CA ALA A 266 -3.10 -8.06 13.85
C ALA A 266 -4.18 -7.56 14.81
N PRO A 267 -5.18 -8.40 15.17
CA PRO A 267 -5.92 -8.19 16.41
C PRO A 267 -4.95 -8.01 17.58
N HIS A 268 -5.35 -7.26 18.61
CA HIS A 268 -4.55 -7.12 19.84
C HIS A 268 -4.11 -8.48 20.39
N ALA A 269 -4.98 -9.50 20.32
CA ALA A 269 -4.65 -10.87 20.70
C ALA A 269 -3.42 -11.47 19.97
N LEU A 270 -3.16 -11.12 18.70
CA LEU A 270 -1.96 -11.58 18.00
C LEU A 270 -0.71 -10.80 18.44
N LEU A 271 -0.85 -9.52 18.77
CA LEU A 271 0.25 -8.72 19.32
C LEU A 271 0.63 -9.22 20.72
N ASP A 272 -0.38 -9.52 21.55
CA ASP A 272 -0.18 -10.06 22.89
C ASP A 272 0.44 -11.47 22.81
N LEU A 273 -0.02 -12.32 21.89
CA LEU A 273 0.61 -13.62 21.62
C LEU A 273 2.08 -13.49 21.20
N ALA A 274 2.41 -12.53 20.33
CA ALA A 274 3.78 -12.29 19.89
C ALA A 274 4.68 -11.86 21.07
N ARG A 275 4.19 -10.96 21.93
CA ARG A 275 4.87 -10.51 23.14
C ARG A 275 5.11 -11.66 24.12
N GLU A 276 4.06 -12.40 24.46
CA GLU A 276 4.17 -13.55 25.35
C GLU A 276 5.15 -14.61 24.82
N THR A 277 5.11 -14.89 23.52
CA THR A 277 6.00 -15.88 22.89
C THR A 277 7.45 -15.42 22.97
N ARG A 278 7.70 -14.12 22.73
CA ARG A 278 9.03 -13.53 22.86
C ARG A 278 9.55 -13.60 24.30
N GLU A 279 8.71 -13.28 25.28
CA GLU A 279 9.06 -13.36 26.71
C GLU A 279 9.43 -14.80 27.12
N LYS A 280 8.63 -15.79 26.68
CA LYS A 280 8.88 -17.22 26.94
C LYS A 280 10.18 -17.72 26.31
N SER A 281 10.58 -17.17 25.17
CA SER A 281 11.80 -17.54 24.44
C SER A 281 13.00 -16.65 24.75
N SER A 282 12.91 -15.73 25.72
CA SER A 282 13.93 -14.70 26.00
C SER A 282 15.35 -15.22 26.30
N SER A 283 15.50 -16.47 26.73
CA SER A 283 16.80 -17.11 26.99
C SER A 283 17.48 -17.68 25.74
N GLN A 284 16.82 -17.63 24.58
CA GLN A 284 17.31 -18.18 23.32
C GLN A 284 18.02 -17.11 22.47
N ASN A 285 18.71 -17.55 21.41
CA ASN A 285 19.27 -16.63 20.42
C ASN A 285 18.15 -15.90 19.66
N GLU A 286 18.38 -14.63 19.30
CA GLU A 286 17.40 -13.76 18.62
C GLU A 286 16.78 -14.41 17.36
N ARG A 287 17.56 -15.13 16.56
CA ARG A 287 17.05 -15.85 15.38
C ARG A 287 16.00 -16.90 15.75
N VAL A 288 16.20 -17.60 16.87
CA VAL A 288 15.27 -18.61 17.36
C VAL A 288 14.02 -17.93 17.91
N VAL A 289 14.17 -16.86 18.69
CA VAL A 289 13.05 -16.07 19.21
C VAL A 289 12.12 -15.60 18.09
N ARG A 290 12.68 -15.01 17.03
CA ARG A 290 11.90 -14.52 15.88
C ARG A 290 11.19 -15.64 15.15
N ARG A 291 11.84 -16.79 14.98
CA ARG A 291 11.21 -18.00 14.41
C ARG A 291 10.05 -18.50 15.27
N GLU A 292 10.23 -18.60 16.58
CA GLU A 292 9.17 -19.07 17.50
C GLU A 292 7.96 -18.13 17.49
N VAL A 293 8.18 -16.80 17.48
CA VAL A 293 7.10 -15.82 17.35
C VAL A 293 6.38 -15.97 16.02
N ARG A 294 7.12 -16.04 14.90
CA ARG A 294 6.55 -16.24 13.56
C ARG A 294 5.69 -17.51 13.51
N ASP A 295 6.22 -18.63 14.00
CA ASP A 295 5.54 -19.91 13.95
C ASP A 295 4.29 -19.91 14.87
N ALA A 296 4.34 -19.25 16.04
CA ALA A 296 3.19 -19.08 16.93
C ALA A 296 2.10 -18.21 16.31
N VAL A 297 2.46 -17.07 15.72
CA VAL A 297 1.53 -16.17 15.02
C VAL A 297 0.90 -16.88 13.83
N ASN A 298 1.67 -17.60 13.03
CA ASN A 298 1.17 -18.36 11.87
C ASN A 298 0.16 -19.44 12.30
N ARG A 299 0.45 -20.19 13.37
CA ARG A 299 -0.50 -21.16 13.93
C ARG A 299 -1.79 -20.50 14.42
N ALA A 300 -1.70 -19.38 15.13
CA ALA A 300 -2.86 -18.66 15.63
C ALA A 300 -3.72 -18.11 14.47
N ARG A 301 -3.09 -17.59 13.42
CA ARG A 301 -3.79 -17.14 12.20
C ARG A 301 -4.56 -18.27 11.53
N GLN A 302 -3.94 -19.45 11.38
CA GLN A 302 -4.61 -20.62 10.82
C GLN A 302 -5.84 -21.04 11.63
N GLN A 303 -5.77 -20.97 12.97
CA GLN A 303 -6.87 -21.32 13.87
C GLN A 303 -8.02 -20.30 13.85
N MET A 304 -7.70 -19.02 13.71
CA MET A 304 -8.70 -17.95 13.56
C MET A 304 -9.48 -18.07 12.23
N GLY A 305 -8.86 -18.66 11.20
CA GLY A 305 -9.48 -18.87 9.89
C GLY A 305 -9.58 -17.60 9.03
N PRO A 306 -9.88 -17.73 7.72
CA PRO A 306 -9.86 -16.61 6.76
C PRO A 306 -10.83 -15.48 7.10
N ALA A 307 -11.95 -15.80 7.76
CA ALA A 307 -12.99 -14.86 8.13
C ALA A 307 -12.65 -14.00 9.36
N ALA A 308 -11.84 -14.51 10.30
CA ALA A 308 -11.48 -13.77 11.52
C ALA A 308 -10.16 -12.99 11.38
N VAL A 309 -9.20 -13.52 10.60
CA VAL A 309 -7.96 -12.80 10.27
C VAL A 309 -8.22 -11.71 9.23
N GLY A 310 -9.29 -11.87 8.44
CA GLY A 310 -9.77 -10.91 7.46
C GLY A 310 -8.84 -10.92 6.25
N GLY A 311 -9.21 -11.65 5.20
CA GLY A 311 -8.44 -11.73 3.94
C GLY A 311 -8.21 -10.38 3.24
N VAL A 312 -7.72 -10.43 2.00
CA VAL A 312 -7.35 -9.24 1.18
C VAL A 312 -8.33 -8.07 1.36
N ARG A 313 -9.65 -8.27 1.19
CA ARG A 313 -10.68 -7.21 1.41
C ARG A 313 -10.68 -6.55 2.79
N ALA A 314 -10.38 -7.29 3.86
CA ALA A 314 -10.26 -6.72 5.19
C ALA A 314 -8.91 -6.02 5.38
N MET A 315 -7.84 -6.46 4.71
CA MET A 315 -6.58 -5.71 4.65
C MET A 315 -6.76 -4.38 3.90
N GLU A 316 -7.45 -4.38 2.76
CA GLU A 316 -7.85 -3.20 1.99
C GLU A 316 -8.62 -2.18 2.86
N ASP A 317 -9.75 -2.61 3.46
CA ASP A 317 -10.57 -1.77 4.33
C ASP A 317 -9.80 -1.25 5.57
N ARG A 318 -8.75 -1.97 6.01
CA ARG A 318 -8.00 -1.65 7.24
C ARG A 318 -6.76 -0.80 7.01
N ILE A 319 -6.02 -1.00 5.91
CA ILE A 319 -4.91 -0.11 5.55
C ILE A 319 -5.46 1.27 5.23
N SER A 320 -6.50 1.33 4.39
CA SER A 320 -7.23 2.57 4.11
C SER A 320 -7.74 3.24 5.39
N ALA A 321 -8.22 2.50 6.39
CA ALA A 321 -8.64 3.08 7.67
C ALA A 321 -7.46 3.55 8.55
N SER A 322 -6.31 2.86 8.52
CA SER A 322 -5.13 3.22 9.30
C SER A 322 -4.48 4.52 8.83
N ILE A 323 -4.47 4.75 7.51
CA ILE A 323 -4.03 6.00 6.86
C ILE A 323 -4.98 7.15 7.25
N LYS A 324 -6.29 6.88 7.30
CA LYS A 324 -7.33 7.90 7.46
C LYS A 324 -7.49 8.44 8.90
N ARG A 325 -6.81 7.85 9.90
CA ARG A 325 -6.77 8.37 11.29
C ARG A 325 -5.76 9.50 11.52
N GLN A 326 -4.97 9.83 10.52
CA GLN A 326 -3.67 10.48 10.68
C GLN A 326 -3.65 11.99 10.41
N SER A 327 -4.68 12.74 10.79
CA SER A 327 -4.42 14.18 11.00
C SER A 327 -5.23 14.73 12.15
N PRO A 328 -4.61 14.81 13.34
CA PRO A 328 -4.79 15.91 14.26
C PRO A 328 -3.73 17.00 13.98
N GLY A 329 -4.19 18.23 13.70
CA GLY A 329 -3.33 19.41 13.55
C GLY A 329 -2.83 19.68 12.14
#